data_AF-A0A735B0E0-F1
#
_entry.id   AF-A0A735B0E0-F1
#
_cell.length_a   1.000
_cell.length_b   1.000
_cell.length_c   1.000
_cell.angle_alpha   90.00
_cell.angle_beta   90.00
_cell.angle_gamma   90.00
#
_symmetry.space_group_name_H-M   'P 1'
#
loop_
_entity.id
_entity.type
_entity.pdbx_description
1 polymer ?
#
loop_
_entity_poly.entity_id
_entity_poly.type
_entity_poly.pdbx_seq_one_letter_code
_entity_poly.pdbx_strand_id
1 'polypeptide(L)' 'NFPKWLVSYDNAKEIKDIYSDFPQVEYSLQYTAQQKKSGEEVMIFSPEVVIPDTLKGVSMKISA' A
#
# COMPACT_ATOMS: atom_id res chain seq x y z
N ASN A 1 -22.54 -1.74 6.43
CA ASN A 1 -21.93 -1.14 5.22
C ASN A 1 -20.57 -0.61 5.62
N PHE A 2 -19.47 -1.14 5.07
CA PHE A 2 -18.10 -0.68 5.34
C PHE A 2 -17.53 -0.03 4.08
N PRO A 3 -17.99 1.18 3.71
CA PRO A 3 -17.63 1.79 2.42
C PRO A 3 -16.17 2.27 2.36
N LYS A 4 -15.56 2.55 3.52
CA LYS A 4 -14.21 3.11 3.63
C LYS A 4 -13.31 2.19 4.44
N TRP A 5 -12.37 1.55 3.77
CA TRP A 5 -11.39 0.67 4.39
C TRP A 5 -10.02 0.82 3.73
N LEU A 6 -9.00 0.48 4.50
CA LEU A 6 -7.60 0.40 4.09
C LEU A 6 -7.01 -0.82 4.77
N VAL A 7 -6.24 -1.60 4.03
CA VAL A 7 -5.47 -2.73 4.55
C VAL A 7 -4.02 -2.62 4.09
N SER A 8 -3.08 -3.09 4.91
CA SER A 8 -1.68 -3.23 4.54
C SER A 8 -1.25 -4.69 4.66
N TYR A 9 -0.46 -5.14 3.69
CA TYR A 9 0.13 -6.47 3.64
C TYR A 9 1.60 -6.39 3.18
N ASP A 10 2.33 -7.49 3.34
CA ASP A 10 3.62 -7.69 2.66
C ASP A 10 3.43 -7.57 1.13
N ASN A 11 4.41 -7.00 0.42
CA ASN A 11 4.39 -6.88 -1.04
C ASN A 11 4.59 -8.25 -1.72
N ALA A 12 3.52 -9.03 -1.77
CA ALA A 12 3.46 -10.31 -2.47
C ALA A 12 2.58 -10.20 -3.73
N LYS A 13 2.96 -10.91 -4.79
CA LYS A 13 2.22 -10.87 -6.06
C LYS A 13 0.80 -11.38 -5.89
N GLU A 14 0.63 -12.45 -5.12
CA GLU A 14 -0.64 -13.11 -4.84
C GLU A 14 -1.64 -12.16 -4.19
N ILE A 15 -1.17 -11.29 -3.27
CA ILE A 15 -2.01 -10.28 -2.63
C ILE A 15 -2.46 -9.23 -3.66
N LYS A 16 -1.55 -8.74 -4.50
CA LYS A 16 -1.89 -7.78 -5.56
C LYS A 16 -2.84 -8.36 -6.60
N ASP A 17 -2.73 -9.65 -6.89
CA ASP A 17 -3.64 -10.32 -7.81
C ASP A 17 -5.07 -10.43 -7.23
N ILE A 18 -5.20 -10.79 -5.94
CA ILE A 18 -6.50 -10.87 -5.23
C ILE A 18 -7.21 -9.52 -5.25
N TYR A 19 -6.46 -8.43 -5.09
CA TYR A 19 -6.99 -7.07 -5.00
C TYR A 19 -6.77 -6.24 -6.27
N SER A 20 -6.60 -6.90 -7.42
CA SER A 20 -6.24 -6.25 -8.69
C SER A 20 -7.23 -5.16 -9.15
N ASP A 21 -8.49 -5.26 -8.73
CA ASP A 21 -9.54 -4.27 -9.03
C ASP A 21 -9.60 -3.09 -8.05
N PHE A 22 -8.73 -3.05 -7.03
CA PHE A 22 -8.72 -2.02 -6.01
C PHE A 22 -7.51 -1.09 -6.14
N PRO A 23 -7.66 0.20 -5.77
CA PRO A 23 -6.52 1.10 -5.65
C PRO A 23 -5.47 0.52 -4.70
N GLN A 24 -4.23 0.50 -5.14
CA GLN A 24 -3.11 -0.07 -4.38
C GLN A 24 -1.86 0.79 -4.50
N VAL A 25 -1.06 0.80 -3.43
CA VAL A 25 0.14 1.61 -3.31
C VAL A 25 1.25 0.78 -2.67
N GLU A 26 2.36 0.59 -3.39
CA GLU A 26 3.55 -0.08 -2.87
C GLU A 26 4.49 0.90 -2.18
N TYR A 27 4.97 0.56 -1.00
CA TYR A 27 5.84 1.43 -0.21
C TYR A 27 6.87 0.63 0.59
N SER A 28 8.02 1.26 0.84
CA SER A 28 9.10 0.65 1.62
C SER A 28 9.03 1.11 3.08
N LEU A 29 9.05 0.17 4.02
CA LEU A 29 9.25 0.45 5.43
C LEU A 29 10.72 0.27 5.81
N GLN A 30 11.31 1.36 6.29
CA GLN A 30 12.63 1.35 6.91
C GLN A 30 12.47 1.26 8.42
N TYR A 31 12.45 0.05 8.97
CA TYR A 31 12.49 -0.14 10.42
C TYR A 31 13.93 -0.13 10.92
N THR A 32 14.21 0.67 11.96
CA THR A 32 15.55 0.79 12.58
C THR A 32 15.60 0.24 14.00
N ALA A 33 14.55 -0.43 14.49
CA ALA A 33 14.42 -0.79 15.91
C ALA A 33 15.48 -1.79 16.41
N GLN A 34 16.10 -2.58 15.54
CA GLN A 34 17.21 -3.47 15.94
C GLN A 34 18.13 -3.92 14.79
N GLN A 35 17.58 -4.06 13.58
CA GLN A 35 18.33 -4.35 12.35
C GLN A 35 17.70 -3.55 11.21
N LYS A 36 18.54 -2.93 10.36
CA LYS A 36 18.04 -2.29 9.13
C LYS A 36 17.50 -3.38 8.21
N LYS A 37 16.18 -3.55 8.21
CA LYS A 37 15.49 -4.41 7.25
C LYS A 37 14.65 -3.49 6.37
N SER A 38 14.84 -3.62 5.05
CA SER A 38 13.95 -3.02 4.06
C SER A 38 12.82 -4.01 3.83
N GLY A 39 11.63 -3.71 4.32
CA GLY A 39 10.40 -4.45 3.99
C GLY A 39 9.64 -3.69 2.92
N GLU A 40 9.19 -4.37 1.88
CA GLU A 40 8.25 -3.81 0.91
C GLU A 40 6.84 -4.23 1.32
N GLU A 41 5.94 -3.25 1.41
CA GLU A 41 4.52 -3.44 1.72
C GLU A 41 3.64 -2.91 0.60
N VAL A 42 2.39 -3.36 0.59
CA VAL A 42 1.34 -2.86 -0.28
C VAL A 42 0.13 -2.43 0.55
N MET A 43 -0.27 -1.17 0.41
CA MET A 43 -1.52 -0.63 0.94
C MET A 43 -2.62 -0.77 -0.13
N ILE A 44 -3.78 -1.27 0.25
CA ILE A 44 -4.95 -1.43 -0.63
C ILE A 44 -6.12 -0.65 -0.02
N PHE A 45 -6.85 0.07 -0.87
CA PHE A 45 -7.89 1.00 -0.46
C PHE A 45 -9.24 0.60 -1.05
N SER A 46 -10.33 0.89 -0.35
CA SER A 46 -11.64 0.83 -0.97
C SER A 46 -11.79 1.95 -2.03
N PRO A 47 -12.65 1.78 -3.05
CA PRO A 47 -12.80 2.76 -4.13
C PRO A 47 -13.23 4.16 -3.70
N GLU A 48 -13.84 4.30 -2.51
CA GLU A 48 -14.31 5.57 -1.97
C GLU A 48 -13.26 6.32 -1.13
N VAL A 49 -12.06 5.76 -0.96
CA VAL A 49 -10.98 6.40 -0.22
C VAL A 49 -10.16 7.28 -1.15
N VAL A 50 -10.11 8.58 -0.84
CA VAL A 50 -9.24 9.54 -1.51
C VAL A 50 -7.83 9.41 -0.93
N ILE A 51 -6.88 9.08 -1.79
CA ILE A 51 -5.47 8.91 -1.40
C ILE A 51 -4.75 10.26 -1.60
N PRO A 52 -4.11 10.83 -0.57
CA PRO A 52 -3.44 12.12 -0.69
C PRO A 52 -2.08 11.98 -1.39
N ASP A 53 -1.67 13.02 -2.12
CA ASP A 53 -0.37 13.08 -2.81
C ASP A 53 0.85 13.21 -1.88
N THR A 54 0.65 13.14 -0.56
CA THR A 54 1.68 13.34 0.46
C THR A 54 2.32 12.04 0.96
N LEU A 55 2.02 10.89 0.33
CA LEU A 55 2.59 9.61 0.73
C LEU A 55 4.10 9.60 0.56
N LYS A 56 4.81 9.06 1.57
CA LYS A 56 6.28 8.96 1.60
C LYS A 56 6.72 7.51 1.40
N GLY A 57 7.87 7.32 0.77
CA GLY A 57 8.46 5.99 0.58
C GLY A 57 7.72 5.13 -0.44
N VAL A 58 6.93 5.74 -1.33
CA VAL A 58 6.14 5.07 -2.37
C VAL A 58 6.93 4.97 -3.66
N SER A 59 6.86 3.81 -4.32
CA SER A 59 7.63 3.55 -5.55
C SER A 59 6.99 4.12 -6.82
N MET A 60 5.67 4.37 -6.84
CA MET A 60 4.97 4.97 -8.00
C MET A 60 3.89 5.99 -7.59
N LYS A 61 3.73 7.02 -8.42
CA LYS A 61 2.61 7.98 -8.34
C LYS A 61 1.36 7.30 -8.88
N ILE A 62 0.25 7.42 -8.16
CA ILE A 62 -1.07 6.99 -8.62
C ILE A 62 -1.37 7.78 -9.90
N SER A 63 -1.38 7.12 -11.05
CA SER A 63 -1.90 7.72 -12.27
C SER A 63 -3.41 7.82 -12.11
N ALA A 64 -3.89 9.08 -12.02
CA ALA A 64 -5.29 9.47 -11.98
C ALA A 64 -6.08 8.96 -13.19
#